data_AF-A0A2G6NBG5-F1
#
_entry.id   AF-A0A2G6NBG5-F1
#
_cell.length_a   1.000
_cell.length_b   1.000
_cell.length_c   1.000
_cell.angle_alpha   90.00
_cell.angle_beta   90.00
_cell.angle_gamma   90.00
#
_symmetry.space_group_name_H-M   'P 1'
#
loop_
_entity.id
_entity.type
_entity.pdbx_description
1 polymer ?
#
loop_
_entity_poly.entity_id
_entity_poly.type
_entity_poly.pdbx_seq_one_letter_code
_entity_poly.pdbx_strand_id
1 'polypeptide(L)'
;MQSLDEKYMLEALVEAQAALDQGEFPVGCLFVAEQKILARGRRVNSSEAQRNEIDHAEMVTLRGLLAKHPGCDLSQVTVYCTMEPCLMCYTTLLLSGVRRFVWGYEDVMGGGTGLLLQDQAPLFAQMQVELIGKVLRNQSLHLFQQFFKHHSYWQ
;
A
#
# COMPACT_ATOMS: atom_id res chain seq x y z
N MET A 1 -9.02 -23.46 0.11
CA MET A 1 -9.70 -22.51 1.02
C MET A 1 -8.90 -21.22 0.95
N GLN A 2 -9.54 -20.08 0.68
CA GLN A 2 -8.84 -18.80 0.52
C GLN A 2 -8.29 -18.32 1.87
N SER A 3 -7.06 -17.81 1.90
CA SER A 3 -6.47 -17.24 3.13
C SER A 3 -7.11 -15.88 3.47
N LEU A 4 -6.97 -15.43 4.73
CA LEU A 4 -7.42 -14.08 5.11
C LEU A 4 -6.67 -13.00 4.32
N ASP A 5 -5.37 -13.19 4.08
CA ASP A 5 -4.58 -12.22 3.32
C ASP A 5 -5.04 -12.13 1.86
N GLU A 6 -5.38 -13.26 1.23
CA GLU A 6 -5.97 -13.27 -0.11
C GLU A 6 -7.33 -12.58 -0.16
N LYS A 7 -8.18 -12.79 0.86
CA LYS A 7 -9.49 -12.14 0.96
C LYS A 7 -9.34 -10.62 0.99
N TYR A 8 -8.46 -10.07 1.83
CA TYR A 8 -8.28 -8.63 1.91
C TYR A 8 -7.51 -8.09 0.70
N MET A 9 -6.58 -8.85 0.13
CA MET A 9 -5.91 -8.43 -1.11
C MET A 9 -6.90 -8.30 -2.28
N LEU A 10 -7.92 -9.15 -2.39
CA LEU A 10 -8.99 -8.98 -3.38
C LEU A 10 -9.73 -7.65 -3.22
N GLU A 11 -10.02 -7.24 -1.98
CA GLU A 11 -10.66 -5.96 -1.71
C GLU A 11 -9.73 -4.77 -2.05
N ALA A 12 -8.40 -4.91 -1.87
CA ALA A 12 -7.43 -3.90 -2.27
C ALA A 12 -7.33 -3.79 -3.81
N LEU A 13 -7.47 -4.92 -4.51
CA LEU A 13 -7.54 -4.96 -5.98
C LEU A 13 -8.78 -4.25 -6.54
N VAL A 14 -9.90 -4.20 -5.81
CA VAL A 14 -11.07 -3.40 -6.20
C VAL A 14 -10.72 -1.91 -6.23
N GLU A 15 -9.99 -1.41 -5.23
CA GLU A 15 -9.53 -0.01 -5.20
C GLU A 15 -8.49 0.28 -6.29
N ALA A 16 -7.60 -0.67 -6.58
CA ALA A 16 -6.61 -0.55 -7.65
C ALA A 16 -7.26 -0.51 -9.05
N GLN A 17 -8.29 -1.35 -9.28
CA GLN A 17 -9.08 -1.30 -10.51
C GLN A 17 -9.79 0.05 -10.63
N ALA A 18 -10.35 0.57 -9.53
CA ALA A 18 -11.03 1.86 -9.56
C ALA A 18 -10.07 3.04 -9.80
N ALA A 19 -8.78 2.93 -9.42
CA ALA A 19 -7.74 3.89 -9.82
C ALA A 19 -7.46 3.77 -11.33
N LEU A 20 -7.27 2.55 -11.84
CA LEU A 20 -7.05 2.30 -13.27
C LEU A 20 -8.18 2.87 -14.14
N ASP A 21 -9.44 2.64 -13.75
CA ASP A 21 -10.62 3.13 -14.46
C ASP A 21 -10.70 4.67 -14.51
N GLN A 22 -10.01 5.35 -13.58
CA GLN A 22 -9.89 6.81 -13.52
C GLN A 22 -8.63 7.34 -14.21
N GLY A 23 -7.82 6.46 -14.83
CA GLY A 23 -6.54 6.82 -15.44
C GLY A 23 -5.42 7.09 -14.43
N GLU A 24 -5.61 6.68 -13.17
CA GLU A 24 -4.64 6.79 -12.09
C GLU A 24 -3.70 5.56 -12.08
N PHE A 25 -2.49 5.71 -11.55
CA PHE A 25 -1.56 4.59 -11.42
C PHE A 25 -2.18 3.50 -10.52
N PRO A 26 -2.27 2.22 -10.94
CA PRO A 26 -3.27 1.27 -10.46
C PRO A 26 -2.89 0.61 -9.13
N VAL A 27 -2.83 1.42 -8.06
CA VAL A 27 -2.49 0.98 -6.71
C VAL A 27 -3.68 1.19 -5.78
N GLY A 28 -4.05 0.14 -5.05
CA GLY A 28 -5.10 0.14 -4.04
C GLY A 28 -4.54 -0.31 -2.70
N CYS A 29 -5.12 0.20 -1.60
CA CYS A 29 -4.67 -0.08 -0.25
C CYS A 29 -5.85 -0.24 0.72
N LEU A 30 -5.69 -1.14 1.70
CA LEU A 30 -6.62 -1.38 2.79
C LEU A 30 -5.92 -1.50 4.12
N PHE A 31 -6.53 -0.93 5.15
CA PHE A 31 -6.10 -1.09 6.54
C PHE A 31 -7.14 -1.93 7.28
N VAL A 32 -6.68 -3.02 7.89
CA VAL A 32 -7.53 -4.01 8.55
C VAL A 32 -7.05 -4.21 9.99
N ALA A 33 -7.97 -4.23 10.95
CA ALA A 33 -7.72 -4.66 12.32
C ALA A 33 -8.90 -5.50 12.80
N GLU A 34 -8.65 -6.51 13.65
CA GLU A 34 -9.70 -7.39 14.19
C GLU A 34 -10.63 -7.98 13.09
N GLN A 35 -10.07 -8.32 11.93
CA GLN A 35 -10.80 -8.81 10.75
C GLN A 35 -11.87 -7.84 10.21
N LYS A 36 -11.73 -6.54 10.50
CA LYS A 36 -12.58 -5.46 9.99
C LYS A 36 -11.74 -4.50 9.16
N ILE A 37 -12.27 -4.12 8.01
CA ILE A 37 -11.67 -3.08 7.17
C ILE A 37 -11.96 -1.72 7.82
N LEU A 38 -10.92 -1.04 8.28
CA LEU A 38 -11.02 0.27 8.93
C LEU A 38 -11.00 1.40 7.89
N ALA A 39 -10.18 1.25 6.84
CA ALA A 39 -10.06 2.22 5.77
C ALA A 39 -9.70 1.56 4.45
N ARG A 40 -10.09 2.23 3.37
CA ARG A 40 -9.75 1.90 1.98
C ARG A 40 -9.25 3.16 1.29
N GLY A 41 -8.34 2.99 0.35
CA GLY A 41 -7.87 4.08 -0.49
C GLY A 41 -7.19 3.56 -1.74
N ARG A 42 -6.97 4.49 -2.67
CA ARG A 42 -6.36 4.22 -3.96
C ARG A 42 -5.46 5.39 -4.32
N ARG A 43 -4.53 5.15 -5.23
CA ARG A 43 -3.71 6.21 -5.79
C ARG A 43 -4.60 7.26 -6.47
N VAL A 44 -4.25 8.52 -6.28
CA VAL A 44 -4.84 9.66 -7.01
C VAL A 44 -3.72 10.60 -7.47
N ASN A 45 -4.07 11.56 -8.33
CA ASN A 45 -3.17 12.64 -8.75
C ASN A 45 -1.92 12.12 -9.49
N SER A 46 -2.11 11.15 -10.39
CA SER A 46 -1.06 10.56 -11.24
C SER A 46 -0.90 11.28 -12.58
N SER A 47 -1.91 12.04 -13.01
CA SER A 47 -1.88 12.80 -14.27
C SER A 47 -0.87 13.95 -14.20
N GLU A 48 -0.22 14.28 -15.33
CA GLU A 48 0.80 15.34 -15.37
C GLU A 48 0.29 16.71 -14.87
N ALA A 49 -0.95 17.06 -15.19
CA ALA A 49 -1.54 18.36 -14.84
C ALA A 49 -1.77 18.54 -13.33
N GLN A 50 -1.88 17.45 -12.58
CA GLN A 50 -2.20 17.44 -11.15
C GLN A 50 -1.25 16.55 -10.34
N ARG A 51 -0.07 16.26 -10.90
CA ARG A 51 0.83 15.24 -10.39
C ARG A 51 1.22 15.53 -8.93
N ASN A 52 0.88 14.60 -8.04
CA ASN A 52 1.30 14.64 -6.65
C ASN A 52 1.84 13.28 -6.19
N GLU A 53 3.14 13.24 -5.88
CA GLU A 53 3.82 12.01 -5.48
C GLU A 53 3.59 11.64 -4.01
N ILE A 54 2.95 12.49 -3.20
CA ILE A 54 2.59 12.10 -1.82
C ILE A 54 1.22 11.42 -1.72
N ASP A 55 0.37 11.51 -2.76
CA ASP A 55 -0.99 10.95 -2.73
C ASP A 55 -1.04 9.48 -3.19
N HIS A 56 -0.06 8.69 -2.73
CA HIS A 56 -0.04 7.24 -2.87
C HIS A 56 -1.21 6.59 -2.12
N ALA A 57 -1.60 5.38 -2.54
CA ALA A 57 -2.76 4.67 -1.98
C ALA A 57 -2.66 4.51 -0.46
N GLU A 58 -1.47 4.19 0.06
CA GLU A 58 -1.18 4.02 1.49
C GLU A 58 -1.36 5.32 2.26
N MET A 59 -0.89 6.44 1.69
CA MET A 59 -0.95 7.76 2.31
C MET A 59 -2.40 8.29 2.34
N VAL A 60 -3.13 8.11 1.24
CA VAL A 60 -4.55 8.43 1.14
C VAL A 60 -5.36 7.61 2.16
N THR A 61 -5.06 6.31 2.27
CA THR A 61 -5.73 5.40 3.22
C THR A 61 -5.46 5.80 4.67
N LEU A 62 -4.21 6.07 5.02
CA LEU A 62 -3.82 6.52 6.36
C LEU A 62 -4.50 7.83 6.75
N ARG A 63 -4.46 8.83 5.85
CA ARG A 63 -5.12 10.14 6.06
C ARG A 63 -6.61 9.96 6.29
N GLY A 64 -7.27 9.13 5.48
CA GLY A 64 -8.69 8.80 5.61
C GLY A 64 -9.03 8.10 6.92
N LEU A 65 -8.17 7.17 7.38
CA LEU A 65 -8.35 6.50 8.67
C LEU A 65 -8.24 7.49 9.82
N LEU A 66 -7.15 8.26 9.89
CA LEU A 66 -6.89 9.17 11.00
C LEU A 66 -7.89 10.32 11.08
N ALA A 67 -8.43 10.78 9.94
CA ALA A 67 -9.51 11.76 9.92
C ALA A 67 -10.80 11.25 10.57
N LYS A 68 -11.11 9.95 10.41
CA LYS A 68 -12.31 9.32 10.99
C LYS A 68 -12.07 8.82 12.42
N HIS A 69 -10.85 8.34 12.69
CA HIS A 69 -10.46 7.64 13.91
C HIS A 69 -9.09 8.13 14.39
N PRO A 70 -8.96 9.36 14.90
CA PRO A 70 -7.67 9.95 15.27
C PRO A 70 -6.95 9.21 16.40
N GLY A 71 -7.68 8.45 17.23
CA GLY A 71 -7.13 7.62 18.31
C GLY A 71 -6.94 6.15 17.94
N CYS A 72 -6.95 5.78 16.64
CA CYS A 72 -6.75 4.40 16.22
C CYS A 72 -5.35 3.90 16.64
N ASP A 73 -5.30 2.75 17.31
CA ASP A 73 -4.03 2.06 17.56
C ASP A 73 -3.59 1.34 16.29
N LEU A 74 -2.64 1.95 15.57
CA LEU A 74 -2.13 1.42 14.31
C LEU A 74 -1.20 0.21 14.50
N SER A 75 -0.79 -0.13 15.73
CA SER A 75 0.00 -1.34 15.99
C SER A 75 -0.77 -2.63 15.72
N GLN A 76 -2.11 -2.57 15.79
CA GLN A 76 -3.01 -3.67 15.49
C GLN A 76 -3.45 -3.72 14.02
N VAL A 77 -3.01 -2.74 13.21
CA VAL A 77 -3.40 -2.63 11.81
C VAL A 77 -2.46 -3.44 10.92
N THR A 78 -3.07 -4.24 10.05
CA THR A 78 -2.42 -4.85 8.89
C THR A 78 -2.70 -4.02 7.65
N VAL A 79 -1.64 -3.68 6.93
CA VAL A 79 -1.73 -2.96 5.66
C VAL A 79 -1.69 -3.96 4.51
N TYR A 80 -2.69 -3.90 3.64
CA TYR A 80 -2.74 -4.64 2.37
C TYR A 80 -2.59 -3.64 1.23
N CYS A 81 -1.55 -3.77 0.41
CA CYS A 81 -1.33 -2.90 -0.75
C CYS A 81 -1.14 -3.73 -2.02
N THR A 82 -1.73 -3.33 -3.15
CA THR A 82 -1.60 -4.12 -4.39
C THR A 82 -0.18 -4.08 -4.95
N MET A 83 0.60 -3.07 -4.57
CA MET A 83 2.03 -2.93 -4.85
C MET A 83 2.83 -2.89 -3.54
N GLU A 84 4.08 -3.32 -3.58
CA GLU A 84 5.00 -3.14 -2.48
C GLU A 84 5.11 -1.66 -2.11
N PRO A 85 4.94 -1.29 -0.82
CA PRO A 85 5.05 0.11 -0.43
C PRO A 85 6.42 0.69 -0.71
N CYS A 86 6.48 1.87 -1.33
CA CYS A 86 7.74 2.58 -1.52
C CYS A 86 8.34 3.04 -0.18
N LEU A 87 9.59 3.49 -0.18
CA LEU A 87 10.29 3.91 1.05
C LEU A 87 9.53 4.98 1.85
N MET A 88 8.89 5.95 1.18
CA MET A 88 8.06 6.97 1.83
C MET A 88 6.86 6.36 2.57
N CYS A 89 6.09 5.52 1.89
CA CYS A 89 4.88 4.91 2.45
C CYS A 89 5.24 3.95 3.58
N TYR A 90 6.24 3.10 3.36
CA TYR A 90 6.73 2.16 4.36
C TYR A 90 7.17 2.89 5.64
N THR A 91 8.06 3.87 5.52
CA THR A 91 8.60 4.59 6.69
C THR A 91 7.52 5.39 7.41
N THR A 92 6.59 6.02 6.68
CA THR A 92 5.46 6.75 7.28
C THR A 92 4.59 5.81 8.11
N LEU A 93 4.25 4.64 7.57
CA LEU A 93 3.41 3.66 8.26
C LEU A 93 4.12 3.05 9.49
N LEU A 94 5.42 2.79 9.39
CA LEU A 94 6.23 2.37 10.52
C LEU A 94 6.20 3.40 11.66
N LEU A 95 6.45 4.68 11.33
CA LEU A 95 6.39 5.78 12.30
C LEU A 95 4.98 5.97 12.88
N SER A 96 3.95 5.67 12.09
CA SER A 96 2.56 5.71 12.54
C SER A 96 2.18 4.55 13.46
N GLY A 97 3.02 3.51 13.55
CA GLY A 97 2.83 2.38 14.47
C GLY A 97 2.51 1.04 13.80
N VAL A 98 2.31 1.00 12.47
CA VAL A 98 2.01 -0.24 11.74
C VAL A 98 3.18 -1.22 11.83
N ARG A 99 2.87 -2.50 12.03
CA ARG A 99 3.88 -3.58 12.14
C ARG A 99 3.68 -4.75 11.19
N ARG A 100 2.57 -4.83 10.45
CA ARG A 100 2.31 -5.91 9.47
C ARG A 100 1.97 -5.34 8.10
N PHE A 101 2.75 -5.73 7.10
CA PHE A 101 2.61 -5.28 5.72
C PHE A 101 2.44 -6.49 4.81
N VAL A 102 1.41 -6.45 3.99
CA VAL A 102 1.07 -7.48 3.01
C VAL A 102 0.94 -6.81 1.65
N TRP A 103 1.62 -7.35 0.64
CA TRP A 103 1.54 -6.79 -0.71
C TRP A 103 1.45 -7.82 -1.82
N GLY A 104 0.93 -7.36 -2.96
CA GLY A 104 0.74 -8.19 -4.14
C GLY A 104 1.93 -8.21 -5.08
N TYR A 105 2.22 -7.11 -5.75
CA TYR A 105 3.30 -7.00 -6.74
C TYR A 105 4.52 -6.28 -6.17
N GLU A 106 5.73 -6.81 -6.35
CA GLU A 106 6.96 -6.14 -5.93
C GLU A 106 7.17 -4.80 -6.66
N ASP A 107 7.81 -3.84 -5.98
CA ASP A 107 8.23 -2.59 -6.60
C ASP A 107 9.60 -2.77 -7.25
N VAL A 108 9.59 -2.92 -8.57
CA VAL A 108 10.79 -3.12 -9.39
C VAL A 108 11.76 -1.92 -9.37
N MET A 109 11.30 -0.75 -8.92
CA MET A 109 12.13 0.46 -8.79
C MET A 109 12.81 0.57 -7.43
N GLY A 110 12.52 -0.34 -6.50
CA GLY A 110 13.08 -0.36 -5.16
C GLY A 110 12.02 -0.06 -4.10
N GLY A 111 11.28 -1.09 -3.71
CA GLY A 111 10.33 -1.01 -2.61
C GLY A 111 10.98 -0.71 -1.26
N GLY A 112 10.22 -0.10 -0.36
CA GLY A 112 10.67 0.28 0.98
C GLY A 112 10.93 -0.92 1.89
N THR A 113 10.34 -2.08 1.59
CA THR A 113 10.42 -3.26 2.47
C THR A 113 11.80 -3.92 2.48
N GLY A 114 12.66 -3.58 1.51
CA GLY A 114 14.07 -3.97 1.50
C GLY A 114 14.97 -3.17 2.45
N LEU A 115 14.46 -2.14 3.13
CA LEU A 115 15.21 -1.36 4.10
C LEU A 115 15.60 -2.23 5.31
N LEU A 116 16.91 -2.41 5.52
CA LEU A 116 17.45 -3.09 6.70
C LEU A 116 17.28 -2.21 7.94
N LEU A 117 16.22 -2.46 8.71
CA LEU A 117 15.87 -1.65 9.88
C LEU A 117 16.97 -1.67 10.94
N GLN A 118 17.65 -2.81 11.13
CA GLN A 118 18.74 -2.97 12.10
C GLN A 118 19.93 -2.03 11.86
N ASP A 119 20.11 -1.56 10.62
CA ASP A 119 21.20 -0.65 10.23
C ASP A 119 20.81 0.83 10.40
N GLN A 120 19.59 1.11 10.88
CA GLN A 120 19.06 2.46 11.05
C GLN A 120 19.23 2.97 12.49
N ALA A 121 18.79 4.21 12.73
CA ALA A 121 18.79 4.82 14.06
C ALA A 121 18.00 3.97 15.09
N PRO A 122 18.31 4.07 16.40
CA PRO A 122 17.74 3.20 17.44
C PRO A 122 16.21 3.06 17.43
N LEU A 123 15.50 4.12 17.03
CA LEU A 123 14.04 4.10 16.89
C LEU A 123 13.57 3.01 15.91
N PHE A 124 14.23 2.87 14.77
CA PHE A 124 13.86 1.91 13.71
C PHE A 124 14.48 0.54 13.94
N ALA A 125 15.73 0.48 14.41
CA ALA A 125 16.48 -0.77 14.60
C ALA A 125 15.82 -1.75 15.57
N GLN A 126 14.98 -1.25 16.48
CA GLN A 126 14.26 -2.08 17.45
C GLN A 126 12.85 -2.47 16.99
N MET A 127 12.36 -1.95 15.86
CA MET A 127 11.03 -2.28 15.36
C MET A 127 10.99 -3.71 14.83
N GLN A 128 10.01 -4.48 15.29
CA GLN A 128 9.71 -5.80 14.75
C GLN A 128 8.56 -5.68 13.75
N VAL A 129 8.82 -6.06 12.51
CA VAL A 129 7.88 -5.88 11.40
C VAL A 129 7.70 -7.22 10.69
N GLU A 130 6.47 -7.54 10.38
CA GLU A 130 6.11 -8.68 9.56
C GLU A 130 5.83 -8.24 8.12
N LEU A 131 6.51 -8.89 7.18
CA LEU A 131 6.50 -8.55 5.77
C LEU A 131 6.07 -9.78 4.96
N ILE A 132 4.96 -9.67 4.24
CA ILE A 132 4.41 -10.75 3.42
C ILE A 132 4.17 -10.24 2.01
N GLY A 133 5.05 -10.63 1.09
CA GLY A 133 4.92 -10.27 -0.32
C GLY A 133 4.19 -11.33 -1.14
N LYS A 134 3.88 -10.94 -2.38
CA LYS A 134 3.43 -11.84 -3.46
C LYS A 134 2.02 -12.43 -3.27
N VAL A 135 1.17 -11.82 -2.45
CA VAL A 135 -0.22 -12.26 -2.26
C VAL A 135 -1.06 -11.82 -3.46
N LEU A 136 -1.63 -12.77 -4.21
CA LEU A 136 -2.35 -12.48 -5.47
C LEU A 136 -1.52 -11.62 -6.45
N ARG A 137 -0.21 -11.86 -6.49
CA ARG A 137 0.76 -11.09 -7.28
C ARG A 137 0.34 -10.92 -8.74
N ASN A 138 -0.15 -12.00 -9.37
CA ASN A 138 -0.48 -11.98 -10.80
C ASN A 138 -1.64 -11.04 -11.12
N GLN A 139 -2.61 -10.93 -10.20
CA GLN A 139 -3.74 -10.02 -10.33
C GLN A 139 -3.29 -8.57 -10.23
N SER A 140 -2.43 -8.23 -9.26
CA SER A 140 -1.82 -6.91 -9.18
C SER A 140 -1.03 -6.58 -10.45
N LEU A 141 -0.14 -7.47 -10.89
CA LEU A 141 0.66 -7.31 -12.11
C LEU A 141 -0.22 -7.06 -13.35
N HIS A 142 -1.36 -7.74 -13.45
CA HIS A 142 -2.27 -7.57 -14.58
C HIS A 142 -2.77 -6.12 -14.70
N LEU A 143 -3.09 -5.46 -13.59
CA LEU A 143 -3.53 -4.06 -13.59
C LEU A 143 -2.41 -3.11 -14.06
N PHE A 144 -1.18 -3.32 -13.61
CA PHE A 144 -0.02 -2.56 -14.10
C PHE A 144 0.20 -2.76 -15.60
N GLN A 145 0.10 -4.00 -16.08
CA GLN A 145 0.20 -4.30 -17.52
C GLN A 145 -0.90 -3.61 -18.33
N GLN A 146 -2.12 -3.47 -17.78
CA GLN A 146 -3.18 -2.73 -18.44
C GLN A 146 -2.89 -1.23 -18.48
N PHE A 147 -2.42 -0.65 -17.38
CA PHE A 147 -2.07 0.76 -17.30
C PHE A 147 -0.96 1.15 -18.30
N PHE A 148 0.15 0.41 -18.32
CA PHE A 148 1.30 0.72 -19.17
C PHE A 148 1.07 0.47 -20.68
N LYS A 149 -0.06 -0.09 -21.09
CA LYS A 149 -0.43 -0.14 -22.53
C LYS A 149 -0.78 1.24 -23.10
N HIS A 150 -1.24 2.14 -22.25
CA HIS A 150 -1.81 3.43 -22.66
C HIS A 150 -1.17 4.63 -21.98
N HIS A 151 -0.34 4.41 -20.96
CA HIS A 151 0.29 5.46 -20.17
C HIS A 151 1.80 5.26 -20.07
N SER A 152 2.55 6.35 -20.20
CA SER A 152 3.93 6.44 -19.74
C SER A 152 3.93 6.96 -18.30
N TYR A 153 4.68 6.31 -17.41
CA TYR A 153 4.84 6.73 -16.03
C TYR A 153 6.31 6.50 -15.65
N TRP A 154 6.97 7.55 -15.14
CA TRP A 154 8.43 7.59 -14.88
C TRP A 154 9.35 7.50 -16.12
N GLN A 155 8.88 7.93 -17.29
CA GLN A 155 9.72 8.16 -18.48
C GLN A 155 10.00 9.65 -18.66
#